data_AF-A0A0F8YJ58-F1
#
_entry.id   AF-A0A0F8YJ58-F1
#
_cell.length_a   1.000
_cell.length_b   1.000
_cell.length_c   1.000
_cell.angle_alpha   90.00
_cell.angle_beta   90.00
_cell.angle_gamma   90.00
#
_symmetry.space_group_name_H-M   'P 1'
#
loop_
_entity.id
_entity.type
_entity.pdbx_description
1 polymer ?
#
loop_
_entity_poly.entity_id
_entity_poly.type
_entity_poly.pdbx_seq_one_letter_code
_entity_poly.pdbx_strand_id
1 'polypeptide(L)'
;GHSDTLFSWSLSHKTMILLNGGYAANLQKLVDFFDQQGNRNVSYPWAHFHEEEASLNGALTCVGIVLPEKIYALSSQLQSENQLESYIRRTGMWGYDHEEEVEISKWELEFALELNNYGLA
;
A
#
# COMPACT_ATOMS: atom_id res chain seq x y z
N GLY A 1 -14.05 -11.67 -1.73
CA GLY A 1 -12.56 -11.67 -1.74
C GLY A 1 -11.98 -10.33 -2.16
N HIS A 2 -12.13 -9.92 -3.43
CA HIS A 2 -11.62 -8.63 -3.93
C HIS A 2 -12.75 -7.60 -4.18
N SER A 3 -13.93 -8.08 -4.61
CA SER A 3 -15.09 -7.23 -4.87
C SER A 3 -15.69 -6.61 -3.61
N ASP A 4 -15.58 -7.29 -2.46
CA ASP A 4 -16.21 -6.85 -1.21
C ASP A 4 -15.49 -5.64 -0.61
N THR A 5 -14.16 -5.57 -0.70
CA THR A 5 -13.35 -4.43 -0.21
C THR A 5 -13.57 -3.17 -1.06
N LEU A 6 -13.60 -3.30 -2.40
CA LEU A 6 -13.86 -2.16 -3.28
C LEU A 6 -15.30 -1.64 -3.13
N PHE A 7 -16.26 -2.56 -3.07
CA PHE A 7 -17.67 -2.22 -2.90
C PHE A 7 -17.94 -1.59 -1.52
N SER A 8 -17.40 -2.17 -0.44
CA SER A 8 -17.54 -1.60 0.90
C SER A 8 -16.87 -0.23 0.99
N TRP A 9 -15.65 -0.07 0.45
CA TRP A 9 -14.99 1.23 0.37
C TRP A 9 -15.87 2.25 -0.34
N SER A 10 -16.35 1.94 -1.56
CA SER A 10 -17.15 2.88 -2.37
C SER A 10 -18.42 3.39 -1.69
N LEU A 11 -18.99 2.59 -0.77
CA LEU A 11 -20.22 2.93 -0.05
C LEU A 11 -19.99 3.57 1.32
N SER A 12 -18.91 3.20 2.02
CA SER A 12 -18.76 3.48 3.45
C SER A 12 -17.46 4.19 3.85
N HIS A 13 -16.43 4.22 3.00
CA HIS A 13 -15.13 4.81 3.31
C HIS A 13 -14.72 5.78 2.20
N LYS A 14 -14.70 7.09 2.51
CA LYS A 14 -14.48 8.18 1.53
C LYS A 14 -13.08 8.81 1.61
N THR A 15 -12.16 8.21 2.35
CA THR A 15 -10.81 8.75 2.48
C THR A 15 -10.01 8.41 1.22
N MET A 16 -9.63 9.45 0.49
CA MET A 16 -8.65 9.38 -0.59
C MET A 16 -7.40 10.14 -0.14
N ILE A 17 -6.25 9.48 -0.19
CA ILE A 17 -4.96 10.09 0.08
C ILE A 17 -4.26 10.24 -1.27
N LEU A 18 -4.00 11.48 -1.67
CA LEU A 18 -3.24 11.79 -2.88
C LEU A 18 -1.82 12.16 -2.48
N LEU A 19 -0.86 11.42 -3.04
CA LEU A 19 0.56 11.59 -2.76
C LEU A 19 1.28 12.01 -4.02
N ASN A 20 2.41 12.66 -3.82
CA ASN A 20 3.36 12.84 -4.91
C ASN A 20 4.19 11.56 -5.06
N GLY A 21 3.95 10.81 -6.12
CA GLY A 21 4.70 9.58 -6.43
C GLY A 21 6.18 9.80 -6.77
N GLY A 22 6.64 11.05 -6.82
CA GLY A 22 8.00 11.42 -7.14
C GLY A 22 8.30 11.22 -8.62
N TYR A 23 9.43 10.58 -8.91
CA TYR A 23 9.83 10.30 -10.29
C TYR A 23 9.06 9.11 -10.86
N ALA A 24 8.86 9.09 -12.19
CA ALA A 24 8.20 7.98 -12.89
C ALA A 24 8.81 6.59 -12.57
N ALA A 25 10.13 6.54 -12.32
CA ALA A 25 10.81 5.31 -11.90
C ALA A 25 10.30 4.76 -10.56
N ASN A 26 9.82 5.60 -9.65
CA ASN A 26 9.24 5.16 -8.39
C ASN A 26 7.84 4.57 -8.62
N LEU A 27 7.02 5.21 -9.46
CA LEU A 27 5.73 4.64 -9.87
C LEU A 27 5.92 3.28 -10.55
N GLN A 28 6.94 3.14 -11.39
CA GLN A 28 7.26 1.85 -12.04
C GLN A 28 7.66 0.78 -11.02
N LYS A 29 8.47 1.12 -9.99
CA LYS A 29 8.79 0.17 -8.92
C LYS A 29 7.55 -0.31 -8.18
N LEU A 30 6.58 0.58 -7.96
CA LEU A 30 5.33 0.22 -7.31
C LEU A 30 4.50 -0.72 -8.20
N VAL A 31 4.40 -0.43 -9.50
CA VAL A 31 3.79 -1.34 -10.48
C VAL A 31 4.48 -2.71 -10.44
N ASP A 32 5.82 -2.74 -10.51
CA ASP A 32 6.60 -3.97 -10.46
C ASP A 32 6.41 -4.73 -9.14
N PHE A 33 6.30 -4.03 -8.00
CA PHE A 33 6.06 -4.62 -6.68
C PHE A 33 4.73 -5.37 -6.64
N PHE A 34 3.69 -4.81 -7.24
CA PHE A 34 2.37 -5.45 -7.33
C PHE A 34 2.31 -6.52 -8.43
N ASP A 35 3.02 -6.35 -9.54
CA ASP A 35 3.09 -7.34 -10.64
C ASP A 35 3.92 -8.58 -10.29
N GLN A 36 4.95 -8.44 -9.46
CA GLN A 36 5.76 -9.57 -8.96
C GLN A 36 4.94 -10.57 -8.12
N GLN A 37 3.75 -10.19 -7.65
CA GLN A 37 2.89 -11.01 -6.79
C GLN A 37 1.97 -11.98 -7.56
N GLY A 38 2.41 -12.52 -8.69
CA GLY A 38 1.69 -13.53 -9.46
C GLY A 38 1.08 -14.65 -8.60
N ASN A 39 -0.17 -14.46 -8.17
CA ASN A 39 -1.01 -15.37 -7.37
C ASN A 39 -0.55 -15.74 -5.95
N ARG A 40 -0.34 -14.77 -5.02
CA ARG A 40 -0.30 -15.09 -3.57
C ARG A 40 -1.19 -14.21 -2.70
N ASN A 41 -2.42 -14.70 -2.49
CA ASN A 41 -3.37 -14.53 -1.37
C ASN A 41 -3.56 -13.22 -0.58
N VAL A 42 -2.93 -12.09 -0.91
CA VAL A 42 -3.43 -10.75 -0.55
C VAL A 42 -3.04 -9.78 -1.66
N SER A 43 -3.98 -9.43 -2.54
CA SER A 43 -3.78 -8.39 -3.55
C SER A 43 -4.86 -7.34 -3.35
N TYR A 44 -4.49 -6.24 -2.69
CA TYR A 44 -5.36 -5.08 -2.59
C TYR A 44 -5.72 -4.58 -4.00
N PRO A 45 -6.99 -4.24 -4.29
CA PRO A 45 -7.37 -3.72 -5.60
C PRO A 45 -6.50 -2.52 -5.95
N TRP A 46 -5.85 -2.57 -7.11
CA TRP A 46 -4.97 -1.51 -7.56
C TRP A 46 -5.08 -1.36 -9.07
N ALA A 47 -4.73 -0.17 -9.56
CA ALA A 47 -4.66 0.16 -10.96
C ALA A 47 -3.56 1.19 -11.19
N HIS A 48 -3.09 1.28 -12.41
CA HIS A 48 -2.14 2.31 -12.82
C HIS A 48 -2.58 2.91 -14.15
N PHE A 49 -2.13 4.13 -14.43
CA PHE A 49 -2.53 4.88 -15.61
C PHE A 49 -1.30 5.43 -16.33
N HIS A 50 -1.23 5.10 -17.62
CA HIS A 50 -0.27 5.70 -18.56
C HIS A 50 -1.00 6.75 -19.38
N GLU A 51 -0.38 7.90 -19.56
CA GLU A 51 -0.86 8.90 -20.51
C GLU A 51 -0.84 8.36 -21.93
N GLU A 52 -1.65 8.96 -22.80
CA GLU A 52 -1.59 8.63 -24.23
C GLU A 52 -0.23 9.00 -24.82
N GLU A 53 0.21 8.24 -25.82
CA GLU A 53 1.48 8.49 -26.55
C GLU A 53 1.57 9.91 -27.09
N ALA A 54 0.45 10.45 -27.60
CA ALA A 54 0.38 11.81 -28.13
C ALA A 54 0.43 12.91 -27.05
N SER A 55 0.14 12.57 -25.78
CA SER A 55 0.03 13.54 -24.68
C SER A 55 1.33 13.64 -23.90
N LEU A 56 1.88 12.49 -23.49
CA LEU A 56 3.13 12.44 -22.71
C LEU A 56 3.94 11.18 -23.03
N ASN A 57 3.97 10.75 -24.29
CA ASN A 57 4.79 9.63 -24.78
C ASN A 57 4.64 8.35 -23.93
N GLY A 58 3.39 8.03 -23.55
CA GLY A 58 3.09 6.81 -22.82
C GLY A 58 3.53 6.82 -21.35
N ALA A 59 3.83 7.99 -20.76
CA ALA A 59 4.36 8.06 -19.40
C ALA A 59 3.38 7.55 -18.34
N LEU A 60 3.88 6.74 -17.40
CA LEU A 60 3.16 6.35 -16.18
C LEU A 60 3.01 7.57 -15.26
N THR A 61 1.77 8.02 -15.03
CA THR A 61 1.50 9.24 -14.25
C THR A 61 0.74 9.00 -12.96
N CYS A 62 0.08 7.84 -12.81
CA CYS A 62 -0.69 7.55 -11.60
C CYS A 62 -0.71 6.06 -11.27
N VAL A 63 -0.65 5.76 -9.97
CA VAL A 63 -0.95 4.44 -9.40
C VAL A 63 -1.96 4.65 -8.28
N GLY A 64 -3.08 3.93 -8.34
CA GLY A 64 -4.15 3.96 -7.35
C GLY A 64 -4.30 2.60 -6.68
N ILE A 65 -4.39 2.60 -5.35
CA ILE A 65 -4.49 1.39 -4.52
C ILE A 65 -5.61 1.58 -3.50
N VAL A 66 -6.48 0.57 -3.35
CA VAL A 66 -7.51 0.51 -2.30
C VAL A 66 -7.04 -0.44 -1.23
N LEU A 67 -6.61 0.10 -0.09
CA LEU A 67 -6.01 -0.66 1.02
C LEU A 67 -6.82 -0.53 2.32
N PRO A 68 -6.73 -1.51 3.25
CA PRO A 68 -7.27 -1.39 4.60
C PRO A 68 -6.51 -0.36 5.42
N GLU A 69 -7.22 0.30 6.34
CA GLU A 69 -6.66 1.33 7.24
C GLU A 69 -5.44 0.84 8.03
N LYS A 70 -5.41 -0.45 8.43
CA LYS A 70 -4.27 -1.05 9.16
C LYS A 70 -2.93 -0.84 8.46
N ILE A 71 -2.89 -0.86 7.12
CA ILE A 71 -1.64 -0.71 6.37
C ILE A 71 -1.13 0.71 6.43
N TYR A 72 -2.04 1.69 6.32
CA TYR A 72 -1.70 3.10 6.45
C TYR A 72 -1.20 3.42 7.86
N ALA A 73 -1.93 2.98 8.89
CA ALA A 73 -1.55 3.18 10.28
C ALA A 73 -0.21 2.50 10.62
N LEU A 74 0.01 1.26 10.14
CA LEU A 74 1.27 0.55 10.29
C LEU A 74 2.44 1.31 9.63
N SER A 75 2.26 1.79 8.39
CA SER A 75 3.27 2.58 7.67
C SER A 75 3.73 3.78 8.51
N SER A 76 2.78 4.50 9.10
CA SER A 76 3.04 5.67 9.94
C SER A 76 3.81 5.33 11.22
N GLN A 77 3.41 4.29 11.93
CA GLN A 77 4.11 3.87 13.16
C GLN A 77 5.53 3.34 12.87
N LEU A 78 5.72 2.63 11.75
CA LEU A 78 7.03 2.13 11.34
C LEU A 78 8.06 3.25 11.15
N GLN A 79 7.64 4.48 10.79
CA GLN A 79 8.55 5.61 10.70
C GLN A 79 8.99 6.15 12.06
N SER A 80 8.09 6.12 13.06
CA SER A 80 8.35 6.67 14.39
C SER A 80 9.01 5.67 15.34
N GLU A 81 8.89 4.36 15.08
CA GLU A 81 9.26 3.30 16.01
C GLU A 81 10.30 2.32 15.45
N ASN A 82 11.58 2.57 15.76
CA ASN A 82 12.72 1.78 15.27
C ASN A 82 12.68 0.27 15.58
N GLN A 83 11.92 -0.18 16.58
CA GLN A 83 11.86 -1.59 16.99
C GLN A 83 10.63 -2.33 16.44
N LEU A 84 9.66 -1.62 15.87
CA LEU A 84 8.38 -2.19 15.47
C LEU A 84 8.52 -3.18 14.31
N GLU A 85 9.34 -2.86 13.31
CA GLU A 85 9.64 -3.76 12.20
C GLU A 85 10.17 -5.11 12.70
N SER A 86 11.16 -5.08 13.62
CA SER A 86 11.77 -6.28 14.17
C SER A 86 10.78 -7.12 14.98
N TYR A 87 9.84 -6.47 15.68
CA TYR A 87 8.76 -7.16 16.38
C TYR A 87 7.87 -7.91 15.39
N ILE A 88 7.33 -7.23 14.38
CA ILE A 88 6.39 -7.80 13.41
C ILE A 88 7.06 -8.92 12.60
N ARG A 89 8.34 -8.76 12.20
CA ARG A 89 9.08 -9.83 11.52
C ARG A 89 9.18 -11.11 12.35
N ARG A 90 9.21 -11.00 13.67
CA ARG A 90 9.31 -12.15 14.59
C ARG A 90 7.95 -12.74 14.93
N THR A 91 6.94 -11.91 15.14
CA THR A 91 5.63 -12.36 15.67
C THR A 91 4.58 -12.52 14.57
N GLY A 92 4.69 -11.79 13.47
CA GLY A 92 3.62 -11.64 12.47
C GLY A 92 2.42 -10.84 12.98
N MET A 93 2.56 -10.13 14.11
CA MET A 93 1.46 -9.45 14.79
C MET A 93 1.75 -7.97 14.94
N TRP A 94 0.70 -7.15 14.78
CA TRP A 94 0.72 -5.71 15.01
C TRP A 94 -0.52 -5.29 15.78
N GLY A 95 -0.40 -4.35 16.72
CA GLY A 95 -1.53 -3.87 17.52
C GLY A 95 -1.50 -2.35 17.63
N TYR A 96 -2.67 -1.72 17.57
CA TYR A 96 -2.82 -0.28 17.70
C TYR A 96 -3.10 0.06 19.16
N ASP A 97 -2.21 0.83 19.81
CA ASP A 97 -2.43 1.55 21.08
C ASP A 97 -3.43 0.89 22.07
N HIS A 98 -3.13 -0.34 22.51
CA HIS A 98 -3.91 -1.15 23.47
C HIS A 98 -5.18 -1.88 22.97
N GLU A 99 -5.45 -1.91 21.67
CA GLU A 99 -6.49 -2.75 21.04
C GLU A 99 -5.94 -4.08 20.47
N GLU A 100 -6.85 -4.95 20.04
CA GLU A 100 -6.57 -6.33 19.57
C GLU A 100 -5.39 -6.39 18.58
N GLU A 101 -4.47 -7.33 18.80
CA GLU A 101 -3.42 -7.61 17.84
C GLU A 101 -4.00 -8.23 16.57
N VAL A 102 -3.64 -7.67 15.42
CA VAL A 102 -3.99 -8.18 14.10
C VAL A 102 -2.80 -8.85 13.44
N GLU A 103 -3.09 -9.88 12.65
CA GLU A 103 -2.07 -10.54 11.83
C GLU A 103 -1.62 -9.62 10.68
N ILE A 104 -0.30 -9.51 10.53
CA ILE A 104 0.37 -8.83 9.43
C ILE A 104 1.22 -9.87 8.70
N SER A 105 0.82 -10.15 7.47
CA SER A 105 1.61 -10.99 6.59
C SER A 105 2.95 -10.32 6.28
N LYS A 106 3.95 -11.13 5.92
CA LYS A 106 5.24 -10.61 5.46
C LYS A 106 5.08 -9.60 4.32
N TRP A 107 4.16 -9.86 3.38
CA TRP A 107 3.91 -8.96 2.27
C TRP A 107 3.31 -7.62 2.72
N GLU A 108 2.34 -7.63 3.63
CA GLU A 108 1.75 -6.40 4.18
C GLU A 108 2.79 -5.55 4.91
N LEU A 109 3.74 -6.18 5.62
CA LEU A 109 4.86 -5.47 6.23
C LEU A 109 5.78 -4.84 5.16
N GLU A 110 6.21 -5.60 4.15
CA GLU A 110 7.04 -5.03 3.07
C GLU A 110 6.31 -3.91 2.33
N PHE A 111 5.00 -4.05 2.12
CA PHE A 111 4.19 -3.02 1.49
C PHE A 111 4.14 -1.76 2.35
N ALA A 112 3.88 -1.86 3.66
CA ALA A 112 3.88 -0.72 4.56
C ALA A 112 5.25 -0.02 4.63
N LEU A 113 6.35 -0.78 4.60
CA LEU A 113 7.70 -0.21 4.50
C LEU A 113 7.92 0.52 3.16
N GLU A 114 7.43 -0.07 2.06
CA GLU A 114 7.54 0.52 0.73
C GLU A 114 6.74 1.83 0.64
N LEU A 115 5.55 1.92 1.24
CA LEU A 115 4.73 3.14 1.28
C LEU A 115 5.46 4.34 1.91
N ASN A 116 6.36 4.10 2.88
CA ASN A 116 7.17 5.16 3.49
C ASN A 116 8.16 5.81 2.50
N ASN A 117 8.53 5.12 1.41
CA ASN A 117 9.34 5.72 0.35
C ASN A 117 8.58 6.77 -0.49
N TYR A 118 7.26 6.84 -0.37
CA TYR A 118 6.37 7.76 -1.11
C TYR A 118 5.77 8.86 -0.23
N GLY A 119 6.20 8.99 1.03
CA GLY A 119 5.75 10.06 1.93
C GLY A 119 4.32 9.91 2.44
N LEU A 120 3.84 8.66 2.60
CA LEU A 120 2.55 8.36 3.22
C LEU A 120 2.50 8.57 4.74
N ALA A 121 3.64 8.86 5.36
CA ALA A 121 3.76 9.32 6.73
C ALA A 121 4.94 10.29 6.83
#